data_AF-A0A834Y986-F1
#
_entry.id   AF-A0A834Y986-F1
#
_cell.length_a   1.000
_cell.length_b   1.000
_cell.length_c   1.000
_cell.angle_alpha   90.00
_cell.angle_beta   90.00
_cell.angle_gamma   90.00
#
_symmetry.space_group_name_H-M   'P 1'
#
loop_
_entity.id
_entity.type
_entity.pdbx_description
1 polymer ?
#
loop_
_entity_poly.entity_id
_entity_poly.type
_entity_poly.pdbx_seq_one_letter_code
_entity_poly.pdbx_strand_id
1 'polypeptide(L)'
;MAETALAKRCSRAEALCAIMLSQGCSALSIEVDDSISLGPWGGAGGNNWTHMANGYIKQIVIVHGLGIDSILFKNDNKGVVDYSKRFGGAGGTRTDKIEIDWPHEYLTTISGSCSNYTPNGAVVVRSPLIITNRTKYGPFGVETGTSFSLPMEGGVIVGFHGRSANFLDAIGVYVKPTSLALASSKHSPIVEAPSIEEDSNNIEITSVVKEVLPRGPGPWGGRGGKPWDDGVFSAIKQIYVCKGEDVIYSIQFEYHGRNQESVWSQKHGRSGGDTTNRIKLDFPTEFLICITGFHGPIDRNESFDSIRSLSFYTNKRKYGPFGDEIGIFFTSTLSKGKVVGFHGRSGVYLDAVGVHMEY
;
A
#
# COMPACT_ATOMS: atom_id res chain seq x y z
N MET A 1 51.38 -4.86 49.27
CA MET A 1 50.37 -3.85 49.65
C MET A 1 49.59 -3.51 48.37
N ALA A 2 48.53 -4.27 48.10
CA ALA A 2 47.11 -3.91 48.31
C ALA A 2 46.59 -2.94 47.21
N GLU A 3 45.85 -3.45 46.22
CA GLU A 3 44.38 -3.24 46.00
C GLU A 3 43.97 -1.76 45.90
N THR A 4 43.28 -1.26 44.86
CA THR A 4 41.87 -1.54 44.55
C THR A 4 41.48 -0.99 43.15
N ALA A 5 40.48 -1.59 42.52
CA ALA A 5 39.93 -1.26 41.19
C ALA A 5 38.98 -0.05 41.15
N LEU A 6 38.80 0.58 39.98
CA LEU A 6 37.46 0.81 39.39
C LEU A 6 37.54 1.11 37.88
N ALA A 7 36.74 0.39 37.11
CA ALA A 7 36.58 0.50 35.67
C ALA A 7 35.71 1.70 35.26
N LYS A 8 36.00 2.30 34.11
CA LYS A 8 34.97 2.89 33.24
C LYS A 8 35.25 2.56 31.77
N ARG A 9 34.33 1.76 31.24
CA ARG A 9 34.17 1.39 29.83
C ARG A 9 34.08 2.66 28.97
N CYS A 10 34.99 2.85 28.02
CA CYS A 10 34.72 3.69 26.85
C CYS A 10 34.38 2.75 25.69
N SER A 11 33.17 2.92 25.15
CA SER A 11 32.59 2.05 24.14
C SER A 11 33.26 2.28 22.78
N ARG A 12 33.23 1.23 21.96
CA ARG A 12 33.80 1.12 20.61
C ARG A 12 33.13 2.04 19.57
N ALA A 13 32.46 3.11 20.00
CA ALA A 13 31.69 4.05 19.16
C ALA A 13 32.47 5.34 18.81
N GLU A 14 33.59 5.64 19.48
CA GLU A 14 34.37 6.86 19.19
C GLU A 14 35.53 6.63 18.19
N ALA A 15 35.81 5.40 17.80
CA ALA A 15 36.87 5.07 16.83
C ALA A 15 36.41 5.06 15.36
N LEU A 16 35.10 5.20 15.08
CA LEU A 16 34.55 5.23 13.71
C LEU A 16 34.25 6.64 13.19
N CYS A 17 34.34 7.67 14.04
CA CYS A 17 34.06 9.05 13.64
C CYS A 17 35.30 9.78 13.08
N ALA A 18 36.50 9.23 13.23
CA ALA A 18 37.75 9.92 12.86
C ALA A 18 38.41 9.45 11.55
N ILE A 19 37.79 8.55 10.76
CA ILE A 19 38.34 8.10 9.46
C ILE A 19 37.51 8.63 8.26
N MET A 20 36.35 9.26 8.48
CA MET A 20 35.47 9.73 7.40
C MET A 20 35.66 11.21 7.00
N LEU A 21 36.81 11.82 7.29
CA LEU A 21 37.11 13.21 6.90
C LEU A 21 38.29 13.38 5.92
N SER A 22 38.69 12.34 5.18
CA SER A 22 39.74 12.51 4.16
C SER A 22 39.60 11.62 2.94
N GLN A 23 38.46 11.68 2.25
CA GLN A 23 38.38 11.63 0.79
C GLN A 23 36.93 11.83 0.35
N GLY A 24 36.70 12.80 -0.53
CA GLY A 24 35.37 13.19 -1.00
C GLY A 24 34.61 12.02 -1.59
N CYS A 25 33.51 11.65 -0.94
CA CYS A 25 32.49 10.78 -1.49
C CYS A 25 31.14 11.33 -1.03
N SER A 26 30.31 11.80 -1.97
CA SER A 26 28.95 12.25 -1.68
C SER A 26 28.11 11.05 -1.27
N ALA A 27 27.95 10.82 0.04
CA ALA A 27 26.95 9.93 0.55
C ALA A 27 25.59 10.65 0.53
N LEU A 28 24.91 10.62 -0.61
CA LEU A 28 23.45 10.78 -0.63
C LEU A 28 22.89 9.51 0.03
N SER A 29 22.73 9.57 1.34
CA SER A 29 21.86 8.63 2.06
C SER A 29 20.43 8.99 1.64
N ILE A 30 19.97 8.39 0.55
CA ILE A 30 18.56 8.41 0.18
C ILE A 30 17.82 7.70 1.32
N GLU A 31 17.09 8.47 2.12
CA GLU A 31 16.06 7.95 3.01
C GLU A 31 15.19 6.99 2.19
N VAL A 32 15.14 5.73 2.62
CA VAL A 32 14.26 4.72 2.04
C VAL A 32 12.83 5.24 2.29
N ASP A 33 12.17 5.73 1.25
CA ASP A 33 10.79 6.20 1.40
C ASP A 33 9.90 4.99 1.63
N ASP A 34 9.50 4.76 2.89
CA ASP A 34 8.60 3.69 3.37
C ASP A 34 7.16 3.84 2.85
N SER A 35 6.97 4.44 1.68
CA SER A 35 5.67 4.67 1.06
C SER A 35 5.32 3.56 0.07
N ILE A 36 4.04 3.19 0.06
CA ILE A 36 3.46 2.20 -0.83
C ILE A 36 2.90 2.93 -2.04
N SER A 37 3.40 2.61 -3.23
CA SER A 37 2.93 3.16 -4.50
C SER A 37 1.75 2.34 -5.02
N LEU A 38 0.62 3.01 -5.29
CA LEU A 38 -0.64 2.43 -5.73
C LEU A 38 -1.11 3.12 -7.01
N GLY A 39 -1.59 2.33 -7.99
CA GLY A 39 -1.84 2.81 -9.36
C GLY A 39 -0.54 2.79 -10.20
N PRO A 40 -0.44 3.60 -11.27
CA PRO A 40 -1.36 4.65 -11.68
C PRO A 40 -2.56 4.10 -12.46
N TRP A 41 -3.73 4.70 -12.28
CA TRP A 41 -4.93 4.42 -13.06
C TRP A 41 -5.05 5.44 -14.19
N GLY A 42 -5.26 4.96 -15.43
CA GLY A 42 -5.36 5.81 -16.61
C GLY A 42 -4.75 5.18 -17.86
N GLY A 43 -4.41 6.00 -18.85
CA GLY A 43 -3.82 5.55 -20.10
C GLY A 43 -2.28 5.59 -20.12
N ALA A 44 -1.72 4.93 -21.14
CA ALA A 44 -0.27 4.87 -21.38
C ALA A 44 0.32 6.15 -22.02
N GLY A 45 -0.50 7.17 -22.30
CA GLY A 45 -0.06 8.44 -22.88
C GLY A 45 0.80 9.27 -21.92
N GLY A 46 1.31 10.41 -22.39
CA GLY A 46 2.04 11.37 -21.57
C GLY A 46 3.42 10.93 -21.07
N ASN A 47 4.04 11.78 -20.24
CA ASN A 47 5.33 11.53 -19.60
C ASN A 47 5.15 11.22 -18.12
N ASN A 48 6.01 10.34 -17.58
CA ASN A 48 6.00 9.99 -16.16
C ASN A 48 6.30 11.20 -15.27
N TRP A 49 5.65 11.25 -14.12
CA TRP A 49 5.94 12.22 -13.08
C TRP A 49 5.71 11.62 -11.68
N THR A 50 6.39 12.22 -10.70
CA THR A 50 6.24 11.91 -9.28
C THR A 50 6.24 13.20 -8.47
N HIS A 51 5.50 13.20 -7.38
CA HIS A 51 5.40 14.27 -6.40
C HIS A 51 5.30 13.65 -5.01
N MET A 52 6.33 13.80 -4.19
CA MET A 52 6.28 13.49 -2.77
C MET A 52 6.17 14.81 -2.00
N ALA A 53 5.25 14.87 -1.04
CA ALA A 53 5.07 16.08 -0.24
C ALA A 53 6.28 16.30 0.66
N ASN A 54 6.84 17.50 0.61
CA ASN A 54 7.74 17.97 1.65
C ASN A 54 6.88 18.45 2.83
N GLY A 55 6.81 17.66 3.91
CA GLY A 55 5.84 17.87 4.99
C GLY A 55 4.50 17.20 4.67
N TYR A 56 3.43 17.98 4.44
CA TYR A 56 2.11 17.47 4.05
C TYR A 56 1.53 18.23 2.86
N ILE A 57 0.60 17.58 2.14
CA ILE A 57 -0.13 18.22 1.04
C ILE A 57 -1.19 19.14 1.65
N LYS A 58 -0.98 20.45 1.53
CA LYS A 58 -1.87 21.48 2.06
C LYS A 58 -2.99 21.83 1.10
N GLN A 59 -2.71 21.83 -0.20
CA GLN A 59 -3.72 22.09 -1.22
C GLN A 59 -3.51 21.25 -2.46
N ILE A 60 -4.60 20.76 -3.04
CA ILE A 60 -4.62 20.17 -4.39
C ILE A 60 -5.39 21.12 -5.31
N VAL A 61 -4.76 21.53 -6.40
CA VAL A 61 -5.37 22.34 -7.44
C VAL A 61 -5.63 21.46 -8.66
N ILE A 62 -6.90 21.33 -9.04
CA ILE A 62 -7.34 20.52 -10.18
C ILE A 62 -7.92 21.46 -11.22
N VAL A 63 -7.31 21.48 -12.41
CA VAL A 63 -7.80 22.22 -13.58
C VAL A 63 -8.46 21.23 -14.52
N HIS A 64 -9.73 21.47 -14.86
CA HIS A 64 -10.53 20.54 -15.64
C HIS A 64 -11.55 21.24 -16.55
N GLY A 65 -12.05 20.46 -17.50
CA GLY A 65 -13.19 20.80 -18.34
C GLY A 65 -14.03 19.56 -18.56
N LEU A 66 -14.00 19.01 -19.77
CA LEU A 66 -14.58 17.70 -20.03
C LEU A 66 -13.70 16.57 -19.49
N GLY A 67 -12.40 16.78 -19.28
CA GLY A 67 -11.48 15.86 -18.59
C GLY A 67 -10.54 16.61 -17.65
N ILE A 68 -9.57 15.91 -17.06
CA ILE A 68 -8.57 16.55 -16.20
C ILE A 68 -7.41 17.05 -17.04
N ASP A 69 -7.29 18.37 -17.15
CA ASP A 69 -6.23 19.03 -17.91
C ASP A 69 -4.94 19.03 -17.11
N SER A 70 -4.99 19.38 -15.83
CA SER A 70 -3.79 19.34 -14.98
C SER A 70 -4.08 19.28 -13.49
N ILE A 71 -3.07 18.84 -12.74
CA ILE A 71 -3.02 18.86 -11.28
C ILE A 71 -1.75 19.56 -10.79
N LEU A 72 -1.85 20.24 -9.64
CA LEU A 72 -0.75 20.91 -8.96
C LEU A 72 -0.93 20.80 -7.45
N PHE A 73 0.16 20.61 -6.73
CA PHE A 73 0.16 20.44 -5.28
C PHE A 73 0.87 21.60 -4.61
N LYS A 74 0.29 22.06 -3.50
CA LYS A 74 0.92 22.96 -2.56
C LYS A 74 1.24 22.16 -1.31
N ASN A 75 2.49 22.18 -0.85
CA ASN A 75 2.86 21.53 0.40
C ASN A 75 3.18 22.58 1.47
N ASP A 76 3.16 22.11 2.70
CA ASP A 76 3.56 22.88 3.86
C ASP A 76 4.42 21.99 4.76
N ASN A 77 5.61 22.48 5.07
CA ASN A 77 6.52 21.87 6.02
C ASN A 77 6.80 22.88 7.13
N LYS A 78 6.10 22.73 8.25
CA LYS A 78 6.29 23.57 9.45
C LYS A 78 6.16 25.09 9.13
N GLY A 79 5.19 25.45 8.28
CA GLY A 79 4.92 26.82 7.86
C GLY A 79 5.69 27.27 6.62
N VAL A 80 6.66 26.48 6.14
CA VAL A 80 7.34 26.73 4.86
C VAL A 80 6.50 26.13 3.73
N VAL A 81 5.97 26.99 2.87
CA VAL A 81 5.09 26.61 1.77
C VAL A 81 5.89 26.53 0.46
N ASP A 82 5.71 25.43 -0.26
CA ASP A 82 6.22 25.24 -1.61
C ASP A 82 5.13 24.69 -2.56
N TYR A 83 5.46 24.68 -3.85
CA TYR A 83 4.55 24.23 -4.90
C TYR A 83 5.26 23.21 -5.78
N SER A 84 4.54 22.14 -6.14
CA SER A 84 4.96 21.28 -7.22
C SER A 84 4.90 22.03 -8.56
N LYS A 85 5.57 21.49 -9.58
CA LYS A 85 5.23 21.85 -10.96
C LYS A 85 3.77 21.45 -11.27
N ARG A 86 3.22 22.01 -12.34
CA ARG A 86 1.96 21.55 -12.93
C ARG A 86 2.18 20.25 -13.68
N PHE A 87 1.32 19.25 -13.46
CA PHE A 87 1.31 17.99 -14.20
C PHE A 87 0.08 17.96 -15.11
N GLY A 88 0.30 18.05 -16.41
CA GLY A 88 -0.75 18.21 -17.42
C GLY A 88 -0.64 19.54 -18.18
N GLY A 89 -1.64 19.82 -19.02
CA GLY A 89 -1.64 20.94 -19.95
C GLY A 89 -2.14 22.26 -19.37
N ALA A 90 -2.13 23.28 -20.24
CA ALA A 90 -2.66 24.62 -19.95
C ALA A 90 -4.16 24.78 -20.29
N GLY A 91 -4.84 23.68 -20.61
CA GLY A 91 -6.27 23.67 -20.94
C GLY A 91 -7.17 23.82 -19.72
N GLY A 92 -8.40 23.32 -19.86
CA GLY A 92 -9.43 23.36 -18.84
C GLY A 92 -10.12 24.72 -18.73
N THR A 93 -11.36 24.69 -18.26
CA THR A 93 -12.20 25.89 -18.09
C THR A 93 -12.63 26.12 -16.65
N ARG A 94 -12.36 25.15 -15.78
CA ARG A 94 -12.66 25.17 -14.35
C ARG A 94 -11.39 24.90 -13.56
N THR A 95 -11.33 25.48 -12.37
CA THR A 95 -10.23 25.25 -11.43
C THR A 95 -10.82 25.11 -10.04
N ASP A 96 -10.62 23.93 -9.45
CA ASP A 96 -11.01 23.64 -8.08
C ASP A 96 -9.78 23.52 -7.20
N LYS A 97 -9.91 24.00 -5.97
CA LYS A 97 -8.85 23.99 -4.96
C LYS A 97 -9.37 23.28 -3.72
N ILE A 98 -8.71 22.19 -3.37
CA ILE A 98 -9.00 21.40 -2.17
C ILE A 98 -7.99 21.81 -1.11
N GLU A 99 -8.45 22.46 -0.04
CA GLU A 99 -7.62 22.77 1.13
C GLU A 99 -7.68 21.61 2.13
N ILE A 100 -6.53 21.22 2.67
CA ILE A 100 -6.39 20.11 3.63
C ILE A 100 -5.95 20.67 4.98
N ASP A 101 -6.84 20.56 5.98
CA ASP A 101 -6.64 21.00 7.36
C ASP A 101 -5.78 20.00 8.18
N TRP A 102 -4.51 19.83 7.80
CA TRP A 102 -3.59 18.97 8.55
C TRP A 102 -3.34 19.50 9.98
N PRO A 103 -3.28 18.64 11.01
CA PRO A 103 -3.33 17.17 10.97
C PRO A 103 -4.74 16.58 11.12
N HIS A 104 -5.78 17.40 11.22
CA HIS A 104 -7.13 16.91 11.51
C HIS A 104 -7.87 16.40 10.26
N GLU A 105 -7.50 16.89 9.10
CA GLU A 105 -7.88 16.40 7.79
C GLU A 105 -6.65 15.93 7.01
N TYR A 106 -6.74 14.74 6.43
CA TYR A 106 -5.68 14.16 5.62
C TYR A 106 -6.27 13.26 4.54
N LEU A 107 -5.55 13.17 3.43
CA LEU A 107 -5.92 12.37 2.26
C LEU A 107 -5.84 10.88 2.62
N THR A 108 -6.92 10.15 2.40
CA THR A 108 -6.99 8.70 2.67
C THR A 108 -7.09 7.91 1.37
N THR A 109 -7.91 8.38 0.43
CA THR A 109 -8.29 7.60 -0.75
C THR A 109 -8.41 8.49 -1.98
N ILE A 110 -8.17 7.90 -3.14
CA ILE A 110 -8.57 8.45 -4.44
C ILE A 110 -9.46 7.45 -5.18
N SER A 111 -10.47 7.95 -5.85
CA SER A 111 -11.31 7.22 -6.78
C SER A 111 -11.55 8.07 -8.02
N GLY A 112 -12.21 7.52 -9.02
CA GLY A 112 -12.67 8.26 -10.18
C GLY A 112 -12.91 7.33 -11.35
N SER A 113 -12.89 7.87 -12.56
CA SER A 113 -13.01 7.10 -13.78
C SER A 113 -12.01 7.56 -14.84
N CYS A 114 -11.68 6.65 -15.74
CA CYS A 114 -10.80 6.86 -16.88
C CYS A 114 -11.52 6.52 -18.18
N SER A 115 -11.35 7.36 -19.19
CA SER A 115 -11.90 7.11 -20.52
C SER A 115 -11.10 7.87 -21.58
N ASN A 116 -11.28 7.47 -22.82
CA ASN A 116 -10.90 8.27 -23.97
C ASN A 116 -11.77 9.53 -24.09
N TYR A 117 -11.17 10.63 -24.54
CA TYR A 117 -11.89 11.89 -24.81
C TYR A 117 -12.63 11.85 -26.15
N THR A 118 -12.05 11.18 -27.15
CA THR A 118 -12.62 10.95 -28.48
C THR A 118 -12.62 9.45 -28.77
N PRO A 119 -13.46 8.91 -29.67
CA PRO A 119 -13.55 7.48 -29.94
C PRO A 119 -12.21 6.76 -30.19
N ASN A 120 -11.22 7.46 -30.78
CA ASN A 120 -9.87 6.94 -31.04
C ASN A 120 -8.78 7.66 -30.22
N GLY A 121 -9.16 8.42 -29.20
CA GLY A 121 -8.25 9.19 -28.35
C GLY A 121 -7.59 8.33 -27.27
N ALA A 122 -6.47 8.82 -26.74
CA ALA A 122 -5.83 8.21 -25.57
C ALA A 122 -6.77 8.23 -24.36
N VAL A 123 -6.70 7.17 -23.55
CA VAL A 123 -7.38 7.11 -22.24
C VAL A 123 -6.71 8.11 -21.29
N VAL A 124 -7.53 8.91 -20.61
CA VAL A 124 -7.09 9.89 -19.62
C VAL A 124 -7.95 9.78 -18.36
N VAL A 125 -7.49 10.40 -17.27
CA VAL A 125 -8.28 10.53 -16.04
C VAL A 125 -9.42 11.53 -16.28
N ARG A 126 -10.65 11.16 -15.90
CA ARG A 126 -11.89 11.90 -16.24
C ARG A 126 -12.59 12.49 -15.03
N SER A 127 -12.60 11.76 -13.91
CA SER A 127 -13.44 12.10 -12.75
C SER A 127 -12.82 11.82 -11.37
N PRO A 128 -11.61 12.34 -11.06
CA PRO A 128 -11.01 12.10 -9.75
C PRO A 128 -11.92 12.60 -8.63
N LEU A 129 -12.11 11.74 -7.64
CA LEU A 129 -12.77 11.95 -6.37
C LEU A 129 -11.70 11.78 -5.29
N ILE A 130 -11.36 12.89 -4.62
CA ILE A 130 -10.39 12.89 -3.53
C ILE A 130 -11.15 12.67 -2.23
N ILE A 131 -10.72 11.70 -1.43
CA ILE A 131 -11.39 11.33 -0.18
C ILE A 131 -10.41 11.54 0.98
N THR A 132 -10.88 12.20 2.03
CA THR A 132 -10.15 12.42 3.28
C THR A 132 -10.75 11.60 4.41
N ASN A 133 -10.13 11.64 5.59
CA ASN A 133 -10.74 11.10 6.81
C ASN A 133 -11.99 11.86 7.27
N ARG A 134 -12.32 13.01 6.66
CA ARG A 134 -13.48 13.85 7.04
C ARG A 134 -14.55 13.91 5.97
N THR A 135 -14.18 14.02 4.69
CA THR A 135 -15.13 14.31 3.61
C THR A 135 -14.63 13.81 2.26
N LYS A 136 -15.39 14.09 1.21
CA LYS A 136 -15.07 13.79 -0.19
C LYS A 136 -15.11 15.08 -1.00
N TYR A 137 -14.17 15.22 -1.93
CA TYR A 137 -14.03 16.37 -2.83
C TYR A 137 -14.09 15.90 -4.29
N GLY A 138 -15.01 16.49 -5.05
CA GLY A 138 -15.32 16.09 -6.41
C GLY A 138 -16.62 15.27 -6.50
N PRO A 139 -16.79 14.45 -7.53
CA PRO A 139 -15.85 14.21 -8.63
C PRO A 139 -15.61 15.47 -9.47
N PHE A 140 -14.38 15.67 -9.92
CA PHE A 140 -14.03 16.80 -10.80
C PHE A 140 -14.01 16.35 -12.26
N GLY A 141 -14.52 17.13 -13.20
CA GLY A 141 -14.62 16.71 -14.60
C GLY A 141 -15.91 15.96 -14.91
N VAL A 142 -15.84 14.80 -15.59
CA VAL A 142 -17.01 14.04 -16.07
C VAL A 142 -16.87 12.56 -15.75
N GLU A 143 -17.82 12.00 -14.99
CA GLU A 143 -17.88 10.58 -14.66
C GLU A 143 -18.27 9.74 -15.88
N THR A 144 -17.27 9.14 -16.53
CA THR A 144 -17.45 8.27 -17.70
C THR A 144 -16.33 7.24 -17.82
N GLY A 145 -16.63 6.09 -18.42
CA GLY A 145 -15.67 5.01 -18.66
C GLY A 145 -15.42 4.11 -17.46
N THR A 146 -14.20 3.58 -17.35
CA THR A 146 -13.84 2.59 -16.34
C THR A 146 -13.56 3.27 -15.01
N SER A 147 -14.31 2.92 -13.97
CA SER A 147 -14.07 3.43 -12.62
C SER A 147 -12.84 2.77 -11.98
N PHE A 148 -12.09 3.56 -11.24
CA PHE A 148 -11.08 3.10 -10.30
C PHE A 148 -11.44 3.61 -8.90
N SER A 149 -11.09 2.82 -7.89
CA SER A 149 -11.16 3.27 -6.50
C SER A 149 -10.04 2.60 -5.75
N LEU A 150 -9.49 3.30 -4.76
CA LEU A 150 -8.56 2.70 -3.81
C LEU A 150 -9.37 2.14 -2.62
N PRO A 151 -9.54 0.81 -2.50
CA PRO A 151 -10.27 0.22 -1.39
C PRO A 151 -9.33 0.11 -0.17
N MET A 152 -9.10 1.20 0.54
CA MET A 152 -8.17 1.22 1.67
C MET A 152 -8.73 1.91 2.91
N GLU A 153 -8.52 1.28 4.06
CA GLU A 153 -8.61 1.87 5.40
C GLU A 153 -7.21 1.91 6.05
N GLY A 154 -6.92 2.94 6.84
CA GLY A 154 -5.72 3.02 7.68
C GLY A 154 -4.44 3.57 7.02
N GLY A 155 -4.52 4.19 5.84
CA GLY A 155 -3.39 4.85 5.17
C GLY A 155 -3.59 6.36 5.00
N VAL A 156 -2.47 7.08 4.83
CA VAL A 156 -2.40 8.51 4.48
C VAL A 156 -1.67 8.65 3.16
N ILE A 157 -2.29 9.32 2.18
CA ILE A 157 -1.64 9.66 0.93
C ILE A 157 -0.63 10.79 1.20
N VAL A 158 0.65 10.51 0.97
CA VAL A 158 1.79 11.41 1.21
C VAL A 158 2.41 11.94 -0.09
N GLY A 159 1.92 11.46 -1.23
CA GLY A 159 2.41 11.86 -2.54
C GLY A 159 1.56 11.28 -3.66
N PHE A 160 1.86 11.72 -4.87
CA PHE A 160 1.19 11.31 -6.09
C PHE A 160 2.23 10.98 -7.16
N HIS A 161 1.88 10.10 -8.07
CA HIS A 161 2.65 9.87 -9.30
C HIS A 161 1.68 9.68 -10.46
N GLY A 162 2.18 9.64 -11.68
CA GLY A 162 1.31 9.44 -12.82
C GLY A 162 1.97 9.70 -14.15
N ARG A 163 1.12 9.94 -15.14
CA ARG A 163 1.51 10.31 -16.51
C ARG A 163 0.73 11.54 -16.93
N SER A 164 1.38 12.45 -17.63
CA SER A 164 0.72 13.66 -18.12
C SER A 164 1.39 14.23 -19.37
N ALA A 165 0.58 14.79 -20.27
CA ALA A 165 0.99 15.70 -21.34
C ALA A 165 0.00 16.86 -21.44
N ASN A 166 -0.86 16.88 -22.46
CA ASN A 166 -1.93 17.88 -22.59
C ASN A 166 -3.04 17.69 -21.55
N PHE A 167 -3.19 16.46 -21.05
CA PHE A 167 -4.13 16.07 -20.01
C PHE A 167 -3.39 15.28 -18.92
N LEU A 168 -4.09 14.96 -17.85
CA LEU A 168 -3.67 13.96 -16.88
C LEU A 168 -3.99 12.56 -17.42
N ASP A 169 -3.02 11.93 -18.07
CA ASP A 169 -3.16 10.62 -18.68
C ASP A 169 -3.41 9.51 -17.65
N ALA A 170 -2.68 9.54 -16.52
CA ALA A 170 -2.85 8.58 -15.43
C ALA A 170 -2.46 9.18 -14.07
N ILE A 171 -3.05 8.67 -13.00
CA ILE A 171 -2.78 9.11 -11.61
C ILE A 171 -2.66 7.92 -10.66
N GLY A 172 -1.67 7.96 -9.78
CA GLY A 172 -1.43 7.03 -8.69
C GLY A 172 -1.02 7.81 -7.43
N VAL A 173 -0.91 7.09 -6.32
CA VAL A 173 -0.66 7.66 -4.99
C VAL A 173 0.45 6.93 -4.27
N TYR A 174 1.20 7.67 -3.46
CA TYR A 174 2.09 7.10 -2.45
C TYR A 174 1.40 7.18 -1.10
N VAL A 175 1.37 6.06 -0.38
CA VAL A 175 0.63 5.93 0.87
C VAL A 175 1.54 5.43 1.99
N LYS A 176 1.43 6.04 3.17
CA LYS A 176 2.03 5.53 4.40
C LYS A 176 0.95 5.08 5.38
N PRO A 177 1.20 4.08 6.23
CA PRO A 177 0.32 3.78 7.36
C PRO A 177 0.02 5.04 8.18
N THR A 178 -1.25 5.27 8.54
CA THR A 178 -1.68 6.51 9.23
C THR A 178 -0.84 6.80 10.47
N SER A 179 -0.49 5.76 11.22
CA SER A 179 0.32 5.92 12.43
C SER A 179 1.74 6.43 12.18
N LEU A 180 2.37 6.07 11.07
CA LEU A 180 3.71 6.55 10.70
C LEU A 180 3.62 7.98 10.19
N ALA A 181 2.61 8.27 9.34
CA ALA A 181 2.38 9.61 8.82
C ALA A 181 2.07 10.63 9.93
N LEU A 182 1.22 10.27 10.90
CA LEU A 182 0.85 11.15 12.00
C LEU A 182 1.94 11.23 13.09
N ALA A 183 2.76 10.19 13.28
CA ALA A 183 3.87 10.23 14.25
C ALA A 183 4.93 11.26 13.87
N SER A 184 5.21 11.44 12.58
CA SER A 184 6.11 12.47 12.05
C SER A 184 5.64 13.91 12.32
N SER A 185 4.38 14.09 12.75
CA SER A 185 3.74 15.39 12.99
C SER A 185 3.97 15.94 14.42
N LYS A 186 4.49 15.15 15.37
CA LYS A 186 4.52 15.57 16.78
C LYS A 186 5.57 16.66 17.07
N HIS A 187 5.09 17.91 17.14
CA HIS A 187 5.23 18.69 18.38
C HIS A 187 4.26 18.09 19.41
N SER A 188 4.77 17.68 20.57
CA SER A 188 3.97 17.12 21.65
C SER A 188 2.98 18.14 22.23
N PRO A 189 1.71 17.76 22.46
CA PRO A 189 1.00 18.15 23.66
C PRO A 189 1.15 17.00 24.66
N ILE A 190 1.62 17.32 25.86
CA ILE A 190 1.46 16.44 27.02
C ILE A 190 -0.05 16.34 27.26
N VAL A 191 -0.64 15.21 26.88
CA VAL A 191 -1.94 14.80 27.40
C VAL A 191 -1.61 13.74 28.43
N GLU A 192 -1.69 14.13 29.71
CA GLU A 192 -1.65 13.20 30.83
C GLU A 192 -2.74 12.14 30.63
N ALA A 193 -2.34 10.87 30.60
CA ALA A 193 -3.26 9.77 30.69
C ALA A 193 -3.82 9.72 32.14
N PRO A 194 -5.12 9.47 32.35
CA PRO A 194 -5.63 9.24 33.70
C PRO A 194 -5.06 7.94 34.24
N SER A 195 -4.50 8.00 35.44
CA SER A 195 -4.09 6.84 36.24
C SER A 195 -5.31 5.99 36.59
N ILE A 196 -5.35 4.75 36.11
CA ILE A 196 -6.31 3.74 36.55
C ILE A 196 -5.69 3.03 37.75
N GLU A 197 -6.31 3.21 38.92
CA GLU A 197 -6.02 2.44 40.12
C GLU A 197 -6.48 0.99 39.94
N GLU A 198 -5.60 0.04 40.23
CA GLU A 198 -5.93 -1.38 40.33
C GLU A 198 -6.83 -1.60 41.53
N ASP A 199 -8.04 -2.14 41.31
CA ASP A 199 -8.76 -2.82 42.37
C ASP A 199 -9.10 -4.25 41.94
N SER A 200 -8.66 -5.17 42.78
CA SER A 200 -8.64 -6.60 42.54
C SER A 200 -9.89 -7.19 43.17
N ASN A 201 -10.82 -7.69 42.35
CA ASN A 201 -11.80 -8.64 42.83
C ASN A 201 -12.19 -9.67 41.78
N ASN A 202 -12.11 -10.91 42.25
CA ASN A 202 -12.17 -12.19 41.57
C ASN A 202 -13.62 -12.53 41.16
N ILE A 203 -13.89 -12.82 39.89
CA ILE A 203 -15.13 -13.50 39.47
C ILE A 203 -14.79 -14.59 38.45
N GLU A 204 -14.92 -15.83 38.92
CA GLU A 204 -14.83 -17.07 38.17
C GLU A 204 -16.12 -17.26 37.33
N ILE A 205 -16.06 -17.16 36.00
CA ILE A 205 -17.17 -17.57 35.12
C ILE A 205 -16.65 -18.34 33.90
N THR A 206 -16.74 -19.65 34.03
CA THR A 206 -17.04 -20.71 33.04
C THR A 206 -16.81 -20.44 31.55
N SER A 207 -15.95 -21.30 31.00
CA SER A 207 -15.73 -21.62 29.59
C SER A 207 -16.99 -21.62 28.71
N VAL A 208 -17.03 -20.69 27.75
CA VAL A 208 -17.66 -20.93 26.45
C VAL A 208 -16.69 -20.40 25.39
N VAL A 209 -15.93 -21.29 24.79
CA VAL A 209 -15.06 -20.97 23.65
C VAL A 209 -15.98 -20.62 22.48
N LYS A 210 -16.27 -19.33 22.30
CA LYS A 210 -16.77 -18.80 21.05
C LYS A 210 -15.54 -18.36 20.26
N GLU A 211 -14.97 -19.27 19.46
CA GLU A 211 -14.01 -18.88 18.44
C GLU A 211 -14.71 -17.91 17.48
N VAL A 212 -14.48 -16.62 17.70
CA VAL A 212 -14.77 -15.59 16.73
C VAL A 212 -13.64 -15.65 15.71
N LEU A 213 -13.86 -16.35 14.61
CA LEU A 213 -12.94 -16.40 13.47
C LEU A 213 -12.62 -14.95 13.02
N PRO A 214 -11.36 -14.49 13.06
CA PRO A 214 -11.00 -13.25 12.41
C PRO A 214 -11.05 -13.50 10.90
N ARG A 215 -12.18 -13.22 10.26
CA ARG A 215 -12.25 -13.18 8.78
C ARG A 215 -11.50 -11.92 8.35
N GLY A 216 -10.22 -12.09 7.98
CA GLY A 216 -9.42 -11.00 7.47
C GLY A 216 -9.87 -10.54 6.07
N PRO A 217 -9.30 -9.43 5.56
CA PRO A 217 -9.68 -8.81 4.29
C PRO A 217 -9.70 -9.77 3.07
N GLY A 218 -10.67 -9.58 2.17
CA GLY A 218 -10.86 -10.38 0.96
C GLY A 218 -11.88 -11.53 1.11
N PRO A 219 -11.88 -12.54 0.22
CA PRO A 219 -10.98 -12.69 -0.91
C PRO A 219 -11.39 -11.81 -2.11
N TRP A 220 -10.41 -11.25 -2.81
CA TRP A 220 -10.60 -10.55 -4.09
C TRP A 220 -10.32 -11.49 -5.25
N GLY A 221 -11.01 -11.33 -6.37
CA GLY A 221 -10.92 -12.24 -7.52
C GLY A 221 -12.25 -12.85 -7.93
N GLY A 222 -12.17 -13.91 -8.74
CA GLY A 222 -13.30 -14.60 -9.31
C GLY A 222 -14.03 -15.53 -8.34
N ARG A 223 -15.24 -15.94 -8.73
CA ARG A 223 -16.07 -16.89 -7.98
C ARG A 223 -15.75 -18.37 -8.29
N GLY A 224 -14.81 -18.62 -9.20
CA GLY A 224 -14.37 -19.95 -9.60
C GLY A 224 -13.60 -20.70 -8.51
N GLY A 225 -13.06 -21.86 -8.86
CA GLY A 225 -12.22 -22.68 -7.97
C GLY A 225 -12.93 -23.24 -6.72
N LYS A 226 -12.20 -24.07 -5.97
CA LYS A 226 -12.60 -24.54 -4.64
C LYS A 226 -12.07 -23.58 -3.58
N PRO A 227 -12.86 -23.25 -2.54
CA PRO A 227 -12.38 -22.42 -1.45
C PRO A 227 -11.29 -23.15 -0.64
N TRP A 228 -10.36 -22.38 -0.10
CA TRP A 228 -9.30 -22.85 0.80
C TRP A 228 -9.00 -21.77 1.84
N ASP A 229 -8.52 -22.20 3.00
CA ASP A 229 -8.08 -21.34 4.10
C ASP A 229 -6.94 -22.07 4.82
N ASP A 230 -5.75 -21.47 4.84
CA ASP A 230 -4.60 -22.05 5.54
C ASP A 230 -4.69 -21.84 7.06
N GLY A 231 -5.55 -20.92 7.51
CA GLY A 231 -5.64 -20.49 8.91
C GLY A 231 -4.59 -19.43 9.28
N VAL A 232 -4.35 -19.27 10.58
CA VAL A 232 -3.49 -18.21 11.15
C VAL A 232 -2.23 -18.80 11.78
N PHE A 233 -1.08 -18.23 11.42
CA PHE A 233 0.25 -18.65 11.88
C PHE A 233 1.00 -17.51 12.57
N SER A 234 2.14 -17.82 13.20
CA SER A 234 2.92 -16.79 13.88
C SER A 234 3.64 -15.83 12.91
N ALA A 235 4.05 -16.35 11.75
CA ALA A 235 4.64 -15.59 10.65
C ALA A 235 4.65 -16.38 9.35
N ILE A 236 4.85 -15.67 8.24
CA ILE A 236 5.15 -16.25 6.92
C ILE A 236 6.68 -16.22 6.74
N LYS A 237 7.26 -17.34 6.31
CA LYS A 237 8.70 -17.46 6.03
C LYS A 237 8.98 -17.30 4.54
N GLN A 238 8.18 -17.97 3.71
CA GLN A 238 8.39 -18.00 2.26
C GLN A 238 7.08 -18.03 1.50
N ILE A 239 7.11 -17.48 0.29
CA ILE A 239 6.00 -17.46 -0.65
C ILE A 239 6.51 -17.90 -2.00
N TYR A 240 5.80 -18.82 -2.64
CA TYR A 240 6.04 -19.26 -4.00
C TYR A 240 4.87 -18.80 -4.86
N VAL A 241 5.15 -17.98 -5.86
CA VAL A 241 4.15 -17.47 -6.80
C VAL A 241 4.47 -18.03 -8.18
N CYS A 242 3.60 -18.90 -8.67
CA CYS A 242 3.70 -19.48 -10.01
C CYS A 242 2.82 -18.66 -10.97
N LYS A 243 3.45 -17.99 -11.94
CA LYS A 243 2.76 -17.20 -12.97
C LYS A 243 2.92 -17.83 -14.35
N GLY A 244 1.92 -17.69 -15.19
CA GLY A 244 2.03 -17.89 -16.64
C GLY A 244 2.33 -16.57 -17.36
N GLU A 245 2.04 -16.55 -18.66
CA GLU A 245 2.02 -15.35 -19.48
C GLU A 245 1.06 -14.31 -18.92
N ASP A 246 -0.19 -14.71 -18.67
CA ASP A 246 -1.29 -13.79 -18.39
C ASP A 246 -1.90 -13.93 -16.97
N VAL A 247 -1.68 -15.04 -16.25
CA VAL A 247 -2.44 -15.34 -15.02
C VAL A 247 -1.56 -15.92 -13.92
N ILE A 248 -1.95 -15.73 -12.66
CA ILE A 248 -1.36 -16.43 -11.53
C ILE A 248 -1.93 -17.85 -11.47
N TYR A 249 -1.07 -18.83 -11.75
CA TYR A 249 -1.45 -20.24 -11.76
C TYR A 249 -1.60 -20.82 -10.36
N SER A 250 -0.65 -20.52 -9.48
CA SER A 250 -0.71 -21.00 -8.12
C SER A 250 0.11 -20.18 -7.13
N ILE A 251 -0.25 -20.31 -5.87
CA ILE A 251 0.51 -19.79 -4.74
C ILE A 251 0.71 -20.88 -3.69
N GLN A 252 1.84 -20.84 -2.99
CA GLN A 252 2.14 -21.74 -1.88
C GLN A 252 2.99 -21.02 -0.83
N PHE A 253 2.79 -21.35 0.44
CA PHE A 253 3.39 -20.67 1.57
C PHE A 253 4.16 -21.66 2.47
N GLU A 254 5.27 -21.19 3.02
CA GLU A 254 5.90 -21.78 4.21
C GLU A 254 5.63 -20.85 5.39
N TYR A 255 4.94 -21.35 6.41
CA TYR A 255 4.62 -20.64 7.64
C TYR A 255 5.52 -21.08 8.79
N HIS A 256 5.63 -20.20 9.79
CA HIS A 256 6.16 -20.54 11.11
C HIS A 256 5.00 -20.90 12.05
N GLY A 257 4.93 -22.17 12.44
CA GLY A 257 3.91 -22.69 13.36
C GLY A 257 4.11 -22.17 14.79
N ARG A 258 3.08 -22.32 15.64
CA ARG A 258 3.10 -21.87 17.04
C ARG A 258 4.14 -22.59 17.89
N ASN A 259 4.48 -23.83 17.53
CA ASN A 259 5.46 -24.68 18.23
C ASN A 259 6.87 -24.59 17.59
N GLN A 260 7.19 -23.48 16.94
CA GLN A 260 8.44 -23.24 16.21
C GLN A 260 8.70 -24.17 14.99
N GLU A 261 7.71 -24.96 14.58
CA GLU A 261 7.81 -25.81 13.39
C GLU A 261 7.65 -25.02 12.08
N SER A 262 8.14 -25.59 10.99
CA SER A 262 7.85 -25.09 9.63
C SER A 262 6.64 -25.84 9.09
N VAL A 263 5.61 -25.10 8.67
CA VAL A 263 4.36 -25.65 8.14
C VAL A 263 4.19 -25.22 6.70
N TRP A 264 4.09 -26.18 5.79
CA TRP A 264 3.81 -25.90 4.38
C TRP A 264 2.31 -25.91 4.10
N SER A 265 1.83 -24.88 3.40
CA SER A 265 0.49 -24.90 2.84
C SER A 265 0.38 -25.94 1.71
N GLN A 266 -0.85 -26.32 1.38
CA GLN A 266 -1.11 -26.90 0.07
C GLN A 266 -0.76 -25.87 -1.02
N LYS A 267 -0.45 -26.35 -2.22
CA LYS A 267 -0.35 -25.47 -3.38
C LYS A 267 -1.77 -25.13 -3.84
N HIS A 268 -2.10 -23.84 -3.84
CA HIS A 268 -3.41 -23.33 -4.22
C HIS A 268 -3.38 -22.96 -5.70
N GLY A 269 -3.93 -23.84 -6.55
CA GLY A 269 -3.87 -23.78 -8.01
C GLY A 269 -3.00 -24.90 -8.61
N ARG A 270 -2.86 -24.97 -9.95
CA ARG A 270 -2.11 -26.05 -10.62
C ARG A 270 -0.66 -25.66 -10.92
N SER A 271 0.19 -26.68 -11.07
CA SER A 271 1.59 -26.56 -11.52
C SER A 271 1.67 -26.39 -13.04
N GLY A 272 1.03 -25.36 -13.59
CA GLY A 272 0.98 -25.10 -15.04
C GLY A 272 1.55 -23.76 -15.49
N GLY A 273 2.09 -22.95 -14.56
CA GLY A 273 2.71 -21.67 -14.91
C GLY A 273 4.14 -21.83 -15.40
N ASP A 274 4.58 -20.90 -16.24
CA ASP A 274 5.90 -20.91 -16.88
C ASP A 274 7.03 -20.57 -15.90
N THR A 275 6.74 -19.74 -14.90
CA THR A 275 7.75 -19.21 -13.97
C THR A 275 7.28 -19.29 -12.53
N THR A 276 8.11 -19.87 -11.66
CA THR A 276 7.89 -19.87 -10.21
C THR A 276 8.85 -18.92 -9.53
N ASN A 277 8.30 -17.90 -8.88
CA ASN A 277 9.05 -16.89 -8.13
C ASN A 277 9.04 -17.24 -6.64
N ARG A 278 10.20 -17.22 -6.00
CA ARG A 278 10.34 -17.47 -4.56
C ARG A 278 10.65 -16.17 -3.84
N ILE A 279 9.82 -15.84 -2.86
CA ILE A 279 10.00 -14.75 -1.91
C ILE A 279 10.43 -15.38 -0.59
N LYS A 280 11.62 -15.03 -0.09
CA LYS A 280 12.10 -15.45 1.22
C LYS A 280 12.20 -14.23 2.11
N LEU A 281 11.50 -14.25 3.24
CA LEU A 281 11.48 -13.15 4.21
C LEU A 281 12.58 -13.36 5.26
N ASP A 282 13.23 -12.27 5.65
CA ASP A 282 14.25 -12.25 6.70
C ASP A 282 13.62 -12.30 8.11
N PHE A 283 12.96 -13.42 8.43
CA PHE A 283 12.31 -13.65 9.73
C PHE A 283 13.31 -13.58 10.91
N PRO A 284 12.96 -12.94 12.05
CA PRO A 284 11.68 -12.28 12.35
C PRO A 284 11.62 -10.79 11.98
N THR A 285 12.68 -10.26 11.35
CA THR A 285 12.83 -8.81 11.13
C THR A 285 12.06 -8.29 9.93
N GLU A 286 11.74 -9.15 8.96
CA GLU A 286 10.91 -8.84 7.80
C GLU A 286 9.61 -9.66 7.85
N PHE A 287 8.48 -8.98 7.76
CA PHE A 287 7.14 -9.55 7.78
C PHE A 287 6.24 -8.83 6.78
N LEU A 288 5.24 -9.54 6.25
CA LEU A 288 4.26 -8.98 5.34
C LEU A 288 3.32 -8.04 6.08
N ILE A 289 3.05 -6.89 5.48
CA ILE A 289 2.11 -5.89 6.00
C ILE A 289 0.91 -5.71 5.07
N CYS A 290 1.07 -5.97 3.77
CA CYS A 290 0.02 -5.74 2.79
C CYS A 290 0.24 -6.59 1.54
N ILE A 291 -0.84 -7.03 0.92
CA ILE A 291 -0.85 -7.49 -0.47
C ILE A 291 -1.66 -6.52 -1.33
N THR A 292 -1.23 -6.37 -2.58
CA THR A 292 -1.99 -5.69 -3.62
C THR A 292 -2.01 -6.54 -4.88
N GLY A 293 -2.92 -6.25 -5.79
CA GLY A 293 -2.95 -6.94 -7.06
C GLY A 293 -4.06 -6.48 -7.96
N PHE A 294 -4.21 -7.17 -9.08
CA PHE A 294 -5.31 -7.02 -10.01
C PHE A 294 -5.95 -8.37 -10.28
N HIS A 295 -7.27 -8.39 -10.45
CA HIS A 295 -8.01 -9.55 -10.92
C HIS A 295 -8.91 -9.15 -12.09
N GLY A 296 -9.23 -10.11 -12.94
CA GLY A 296 -10.07 -9.85 -14.10
C GLY A 296 -10.18 -11.07 -15.01
N PRO A 297 -10.98 -10.96 -16.08
CA PRO A 297 -11.21 -12.04 -17.00
C PRO A 297 -9.91 -12.49 -17.70
N ILE A 298 -9.70 -13.81 -17.80
CA ILE A 298 -8.55 -14.41 -18.51
C ILE A 298 -8.78 -14.43 -20.02
N ASP A 299 -10.02 -14.60 -20.47
CA ASP A 299 -10.38 -14.66 -21.89
C ASP A 299 -11.34 -13.54 -22.31
N ARG A 300 -11.42 -13.31 -23.64
CA ARG A 300 -12.29 -12.29 -24.25
C ARG A 300 -13.79 -12.56 -24.07
N ASN A 301 -14.16 -13.76 -23.64
CA ASN A 301 -15.54 -14.15 -23.38
C ASN A 301 -15.95 -13.87 -21.93
N GLU A 302 -15.09 -13.21 -21.14
CA GLU A 302 -15.33 -12.75 -19.77
C GLU A 302 -15.80 -13.84 -18.79
N SER A 303 -15.56 -15.11 -19.12
CA SER A 303 -16.21 -16.22 -18.41
C SER A 303 -15.47 -16.61 -17.13
N PHE A 304 -14.19 -16.27 -17.01
CA PHE A 304 -13.34 -16.67 -15.90
C PHE A 304 -12.49 -15.50 -15.38
N ASP A 305 -12.95 -14.88 -14.29
CA ASP A 305 -12.16 -13.92 -13.50
C ASP A 305 -11.16 -14.68 -12.62
N SER A 306 -9.90 -14.24 -12.61
CA SER A 306 -8.85 -14.78 -11.76
C SER A 306 -7.82 -13.72 -11.41
N ILE A 307 -6.94 -14.04 -10.45
CA ILE A 307 -5.84 -13.15 -10.08
C ILE A 307 -4.88 -13.00 -11.27
N ARG A 308 -4.76 -11.77 -11.76
CA ARG A 308 -3.90 -11.37 -12.88
C ARG A 308 -2.52 -10.97 -12.40
N SER A 309 -2.44 -10.32 -11.24
CA SER A 309 -1.17 -9.98 -10.61
C SER A 309 -1.22 -9.91 -9.09
N LEU A 310 -0.04 -10.09 -8.48
CA LEU A 310 0.18 -9.94 -7.03
C LEU A 310 1.46 -9.16 -6.75
N SER A 311 1.39 -8.25 -5.79
CA SER A 311 2.54 -7.63 -5.12
C SER A 311 2.43 -7.84 -3.62
N PHE A 312 3.58 -8.02 -2.98
CA PHE A 312 3.68 -8.24 -1.54
C PHE A 312 4.53 -7.13 -0.93
N TYR A 313 3.97 -6.42 0.03
CA TYR A 313 4.67 -5.38 0.78
C TYR A 313 5.05 -5.92 2.15
N THR A 314 6.32 -5.74 2.51
CA THR A 314 6.84 -5.99 3.86
C THR A 314 7.09 -4.67 4.57
N ASN A 315 7.39 -4.73 5.86
CA ASN A 315 7.91 -3.61 6.62
C ASN A 315 9.30 -3.10 6.14
N LYS A 316 9.86 -3.66 5.06
CA LYS A 316 11.17 -3.26 4.51
C LYS A 316 11.16 -2.93 3.02
N ARG A 317 10.33 -3.63 2.22
CA ARG A 317 10.38 -3.54 0.75
C ARG A 317 9.13 -4.10 0.08
N LYS A 318 9.05 -3.92 -1.23
CA LYS A 318 8.06 -4.53 -2.12
C LYS A 318 8.66 -5.73 -2.87
N TYR A 319 7.87 -6.77 -3.06
CA TYR A 319 8.10 -7.85 -4.02
C TYR A 319 7.00 -7.88 -5.08
N GLY A 320 7.38 -8.10 -6.34
CA GLY A 320 6.46 -8.05 -7.49
C GLY A 320 6.44 -6.69 -8.19
N PRO A 321 5.46 -6.43 -9.08
CA PRO A 321 4.33 -7.31 -9.36
C PRO A 321 4.74 -8.61 -10.03
N PHE A 322 4.05 -9.70 -9.68
CA PHE A 322 4.08 -10.95 -10.41
C PHE A 322 2.82 -11.01 -11.26
N GLY A 323 2.95 -11.26 -12.56
CA GLY A 323 1.82 -11.23 -13.51
C GLY A 323 1.55 -9.81 -14.03
N ASP A 324 0.42 -9.63 -14.70
CA ASP A 324 0.06 -8.37 -15.36
C ASP A 324 -0.96 -7.56 -14.54
N GLU A 325 -0.71 -6.26 -14.41
CA GLU A 325 -1.55 -5.30 -13.67
C GLU A 325 -2.76 -4.86 -14.50
N ILE A 326 -3.58 -5.83 -14.91
CA ILE A 326 -4.78 -5.64 -15.76
C ILE A 326 -6.02 -6.07 -14.98
N GLY A 327 -7.09 -5.26 -15.05
CA GLY A 327 -8.39 -5.55 -14.47
C GLY A 327 -8.73 -4.68 -13.26
N ILE A 328 -9.42 -5.25 -12.29
CA ILE A 328 -9.87 -4.60 -11.06
C ILE A 328 -8.77 -4.70 -10.01
N PHE A 329 -8.32 -3.54 -9.54
CA PHE A 329 -7.32 -3.42 -8.48
C PHE A 329 -7.88 -3.83 -7.10
N PHE A 330 -7.04 -4.46 -6.26
CA PHE A 330 -7.35 -4.75 -4.86
C PHE A 330 -6.15 -4.57 -3.92
N THR A 331 -6.43 -4.41 -2.62
CA THR A 331 -5.44 -4.33 -1.55
C THR A 331 -6.01 -4.79 -0.20
N SER A 332 -5.16 -5.28 0.70
CA SER A 332 -5.55 -5.87 1.99
C SER A 332 -5.57 -4.97 3.22
N THR A 333 -5.52 -3.64 3.07
CA THR A 333 -5.41 -2.60 4.14
C THR A 333 -3.98 -2.29 4.61
N LEU A 334 -3.76 -1.03 5.05
CA LEU A 334 -2.48 -0.50 5.56
C LEU A 334 -2.52 -0.18 7.06
N SER A 335 -3.53 -0.68 7.77
CA SER A 335 -3.62 -0.57 9.23
C SER A 335 -2.39 -1.23 9.89
N LYS A 336 -2.06 -0.81 11.13
CA LYS A 336 -0.96 -1.39 11.89
C LYS A 336 -1.23 -2.88 12.10
N GLY A 337 -0.59 -3.74 11.32
CA GLY A 337 -0.72 -5.17 11.48
C GLY A 337 0.21 -5.92 10.54
N LYS A 338 0.33 -7.22 10.75
CA LYS A 338 1.06 -8.12 9.86
C LYS A 338 0.10 -9.16 9.28
N VAL A 339 0.38 -9.57 8.05
CA VAL A 339 -0.28 -10.71 7.42
C VAL A 339 0.23 -11.98 8.09
N VAL A 340 -0.69 -12.81 8.58
CA VAL A 340 -0.39 -14.03 9.36
C VAL A 340 -0.96 -15.31 8.73
N GLY A 341 -1.69 -15.18 7.63
CA GLY A 341 -2.29 -16.30 6.94
C GLY A 341 -2.98 -15.86 5.65
N PHE A 342 -3.35 -16.84 4.83
CA PHE A 342 -4.05 -16.61 3.57
C PHE A 342 -5.26 -17.52 3.44
N HIS A 343 -6.27 -17.01 2.75
CA HIS A 343 -7.45 -17.74 2.32
C HIS A 343 -7.80 -17.37 0.89
N GLY A 344 -8.67 -18.12 0.23
CA GLY A 344 -9.03 -17.81 -1.14
C GLY A 344 -9.78 -18.91 -1.85
N ARG A 345 -9.66 -18.91 -3.18
CA ARG A 345 -10.25 -19.90 -4.08
C ARG A 345 -9.26 -20.26 -5.17
N SER A 346 -9.17 -21.54 -5.51
CA SER A 346 -8.30 -21.99 -6.60
C SER A 346 -8.85 -23.23 -7.30
N GLY A 347 -8.68 -23.28 -8.61
CA GLY A 347 -8.96 -24.42 -9.48
C GLY A 347 -7.73 -24.71 -10.34
N VAL A 348 -7.83 -24.41 -11.64
CA VAL A 348 -6.67 -24.45 -12.55
C VAL A 348 -5.70 -23.31 -12.22
N TYR A 349 -6.25 -22.13 -11.95
CA TYR A 349 -5.53 -20.92 -11.59
C TYR A 349 -5.82 -20.54 -10.13
N LEU A 350 -5.18 -19.45 -9.67
CA LEU A 350 -5.57 -18.76 -8.46
C LEU A 350 -6.77 -17.86 -8.77
N ASP A 351 -7.98 -18.34 -8.51
CA ASP A 351 -9.21 -17.61 -8.80
C ASP A 351 -9.38 -16.38 -7.90
N ALA A 352 -9.13 -16.53 -6.60
CA ALA A 352 -9.26 -15.45 -5.62
C ALA A 352 -8.31 -15.60 -4.43
N VAL A 353 -7.93 -14.49 -3.80
CA VAL A 353 -7.04 -14.46 -2.63
C VAL A 353 -7.49 -13.43 -1.59
N GLY A 354 -7.34 -13.76 -0.32
CA GLY A 354 -7.54 -12.90 0.84
C GLY A 354 -6.47 -13.20 1.88
N VAL A 355 -6.44 -12.39 2.94
CA VAL A 355 -5.43 -12.50 4.00
C VAL A 355 -6.08 -12.49 5.38
N HIS A 356 -5.38 -13.08 6.33
CA HIS A 356 -5.63 -12.91 7.76
C HIS A 356 -4.63 -11.91 8.34
N MET A 357 -5.13 -10.92 9.08
CA MET A 357 -4.33 -9.85 9.68
C MET A 357 -4.27 -10.03 11.21
N GLU A 358 -3.10 -9.81 11.78
CA GLU A 358 -2.89 -9.61 13.24
C GLU A 358 -2.55 -8.14 13.47
N TYR A 359 -3.33 -7.45 14.32
CA TYR A 359 -3.25 -6.01 14.59
C TYR A 359 -2.56 -5.71 15.93
#